data_AF-A0A2I8VN69-F1
#
_entry.id   AF-A0A2I8VN69-F1
#
_cell.length_a   1.000
_cell.length_b   1.000
_cell.length_c   1.000
_cell.angle_alpha   90.00
_cell.angle_beta   90.00
_cell.angle_gamma   90.00
#
_symmetry.space_group_name_H-M   'P 1'
#
loop_
_entity.id
_entity.type
_entity.pdbx_description
1 polymer ?
#
loop_
_entity_poly.entity_id
_entity_poly.type
_entity_poly.pdbx_seq_one_letter_code
_entity_poly.pdbx_strand_id
1 'polypeptide(L)'
;MDRISALRNIEDALRTFERGEVDLATTERQVVNVLRTYATDFEGEDELAAYRADGDERAEGLVVVATSPEEAEARVRDLLDADDDLHVTVDRLG
;
A
#
# COMPACT_ATOMS: atom_id res chain seq x y z
N MET A 1 5.34 11.46 0.69
CA MET A 1 5.39 11.40 2.17
C MET A 1 6.46 10.38 2.57
N ASP A 2 7.39 10.73 3.47
CA ASP A 2 8.41 9.78 3.92
C ASP A 2 7.88 8.79 4.98
N ARG A 3 8.61 7.69 5.16
CA ARG A 3 8.25 6.60 6.09
C ARG A 3 8.14 7.06 7.54
N ILE A 4 9.06 7.91 8.01
CA ILE A 4 9.07 8.36 9.41
C ILE A 4 7.84 9.24 9.66
N SER A 5 7.52 10.13 8.73
CA SER A 5 6.32 10.97 8.79
C SER A 5 5.03 10.15 8.79
N ALA A 6 4.93 9.11 7.93
CA ALA A 6 3.77 8.23 7.92
C ALA A 6 3.57 7.52 9.26
N LEU A 7 4.63 6.96 9.83
CA LEU A 7 4.57 6.26 11.12
C LEU A 7 4.18 7.19 12.27
N ARG A 8 4.70 8.41 12.31
CA ARG A 8 4.32 9.42 13.31
C ARG A 8 2.84 9.79 13.22
N ASN A 9 2.33 10.02 12.01
CA ASN A 9 0.91 10.34 11.81
C ASN A 9 0.00 9.19 12.28
N ILE A 10 0.38 7.94 12.02
CA ILE A 10 -0.35 6.77 12.52
C ILE A 10 -0.28 6.70 14.04
N GLU A 11 0.90 6.88 14.62
CA GLU A 11 1.09 6.89 16.08
C GLU A 11 0.23 7.96 16.77
N ASP A 12 0.17 9.16 16.20
CA ASP A 12 -0.63 10.26 16.74
C ASP A 12 -2.14 9.96 16.68
N ALA A 13 -2.60 9.33 15.58
CA ALA A 13 -3.99 8.88 15.44
C ALA A 13 -4.36 7.82 16.50
N LEU A 14 -3.46 6.84 16.72
CA LEU A 14 -3.62 5.81 17.75
C LEU A 14 -3.63 6.41 19.15
N ARG A 15 -2.69 7.30 19.48
CA ARG A 15 -2.64 7.97 20.78
C ARG A 15 -3.91 8.77 21.09
N THR A 16 -4.52 9.35 20.06
CA THR A 16 -5.77 10.13 20.20
C THR A 16 -6.94 9.20 20.51
N PHE A 17 -7.00 8.03 19.87
CA PHE A 17 -7.96 6.98 20.20
C PHE A 17 -7.76 6.43 21.61
N GLU A 18 -6.53 6.12 22.00
CA GLU A 18 -6.19 5.58 23.33
C GLU A 18 -6.55 6.54 24.48
N ARG A 19 -6.52 7.85 24.21
CA ARG A 19 -7.00 8.90 25.14
C ARG A 19 -8.52 9.04 25.18
N GLY A 20 -9.25 8.34 24.32
CA GLY A 20 -10.72 8.41 24.20
C GLY A 20 -11.22 9.68 23.51
N GLU A 21 -10.36 10.39 22.77
CA GLU A 21 -10.71 11.65 22.12
C GLU A 21 -11.44 11.45 20.78
N VAL A 22 -11.27 10.28 20.16
CA VAL A 22 -11.95 9.88 18.92
C VAL A 22 -12.41 8.42 19.01
N ASP A 23 -13.40 8.06 18.19
CA ASP A 23 -13.82 6.67 18.04
C ASP A 23 -12.91 5.88 17.08
N LEU A 24 -13.02 4.54 17.14
CA LEU A 24 -12.22 3.63 16.31
C LEU A 24 -12.42 3.91 14.82
N ALA A 25 -13.67 4.13 14.39
CA ALA A 25 -13.99 4.36 12.98
C ALA A 25 -13.31 5.62 12.43
N THR A 26 -13.14 6.66 13.26
CA THR A 26 -12.42 7.88 12.90
C THR A 26 -10.93 7.61 12.79
N THR A 27 -10.35 6.88 13.73
CA THR A 27 -8.93 6.49 13.70
C THR A 27 -8.60 5.63 12.50
N GLU A 28 -9.44 4.63 12.19
CA GLU A 28 -9.28 3.78 11.00
C GLU A 28 -9.28 4.62 9.71
N ARG A 29 -10.22 5.55 9.56
CA ARG A 29 -10.24 6.46 8.39
C ARG A 29 -8.96 7.28 8.30
N GLN A 30 -8.46 7.80 9.41
CA GLN A 30 -7.21 8.57 9.43
C GLN A 30 -6.01 7.72 9.04
N VAL A 31 -5.87 6.52 9.62
CA VAL A 31 -4.77 5.60 9.30
C VAL A 31 -4.82 5.17 7.83
N VAL A 32 -6.00 4.80 7.32
CA VAL A 32 -6.18 4.46 5.90
C VAL A 32 -5.78 5.62 4.99
N ASN A 33 -6.14 6.85 5.33
CA ASN A 33 -5.74 8.02 4.56
C ASN A 33 -4.22 8.21 4.56
N VAL A 34 -3.55 8.08 5.72
CA VAL A 34 -2.09 8.16 5.81
C VAL A 34 -1.42 7.08 4.95
N LEU A 35 -1.91 5.83 5.00
CA LEU A 35 -1.36 4.74 4.20
C LEU A 35 -1.55 4.97 2.69
N ARG A 36 -2.71 5.47 2.27
CA ARG A 36 -2.97 5.82 0.85
C ARG A 36 -2.04 6.90 0.35
N THR A 37 -1.84 7.96 1.14
CA THR A 37 -0.89 9.02 0.81
C THR A 37 0.54 8.48 0.77
N TYR A 38 0.94 7.67 1.75
CA TYR A 38 2.27 7.06 1.77
C TYR A 38 2.53 6.20 0.53
N ALA A 39 1.56 5.36 0.12
CA ALA A 39 1.69 4.51 -1.06
C ALA A 39 1.69 5.31 -2.38
N THR A 40 0.91 6.39 -2.45
CA THR A 40 0.82 7.24 -3.66
C THR A 40 2.07 8.10 -3.84
N ASP A 41 2.60 8.63 -2.74
CA ASP A 41 3.82 9.43 -2.73
C ASP A 41 5.07 8.57 -2.44
N PHE A 42 5.01 7.27 -2.74
CA PHE A 42 6.10 6.35 -2.37
C PHE A 42 7.33 6.63 -3.23
N GLU A 43 8.37 7.14 -2.58
CA GLU A 43 9.71 7.33 -3.14
C GLU A 43 10.66 6.40 -2.39
N GLY A 44 10.79 5.16 -2.87
CA GLY A 44 11.62 4.14 -2.24
C GLY A 44 13.11 4.37 -2.43
N GLU A 45 13.91 3.72 -1.57
CA GLU A 45 15.36 3.57 -1.78
C GLU A 45 15.61 2.53 -2.90
N ASP A 46 16.78 2.55 -3.53
CA ASP A 46 17.24 1.52 -4.49
C ASP A 46 16.24 1.19 -5.62
N GLU A 47 15.75 2.22 -6.32
CA GLU A 47 14.85 2.10 -7.48
C GLU A 47 13.46 1.53 -7.17
N LEU A 48 13.13 1.29 -5.90
CA LEU A 48 11.82 0.79 -5.49
C LEU A 48 10.71 1.78 -5.84
N ALA A 49 9.65 1.26 -6.47
CA ALA A 49 8.43 1.98 -6.75
C ALA A 49 7.21 1.17 -6.30
N ALA A 50 6.12 1.88 -6.03
CA ALA A 50 4.83 1.25 -5.79
C ALA A 50 4.14 0.96 -7.13
N TYR A 51 3.50 -0.20 -7.22
CA TYR A 51 2.80 -0.70 -8.40
C TYR A 51 1.41 -1.16 -7.98
N ARG A 52 0.39 -0.75 -8.72
CA ARG A 52 -0.97 -1.25 -8.57
C ARG A 52 -1.21 -2.33 -9.61
N ALA A 53 -1.80 -3.43 -9.18
CA ALA A 53 -2.24 -4.51 -10.03
C ALA A 53 -3.64 -4.24 -10.59
N ASP A 54 -3.82 -4.61 -11.85
CA ASP A 54 -5.05 -4.51 -12.60
C ASP A 54 -5.25 -5.84 -13.38
N GLY A 55 -6.51 -6.19 -13.66
CA GLY A 55 -6.85 -7.37 -14.48
C GLY A 55 -7.81 -8.33 -13.78
N ASP A 56 -7.31 -9.51 -13.36
CA ASP A 56 -8.10 -10.52 -12.65
C ASP A 56 -8.70 -9.92 -11.35
N GLU A 57 -9.98 -10.22 -11.06
CA GLU A 57 -10.71 -9.65 -9.92
C GLU A 57 -9.99 -9.87 -8.57
N ARG A 58 -9.19 -10.93 -8.46
CA ARG A 58 -8.43 -11.24 -7.25
C ARG A 58 -7.18 -10.35 -7.08
N ALA A 59 -6.64 -9.84 -8.17
CA ALA A 59 -5.47 -8.97 -8.19
C ALA A 59 -5.82 -7.48 -8.23
N GLU A 60 -7.01 -7.15 -8.75
CA GLU A 60 -7.49 -5.79 -8.95
C GLU A 60 -7.30 -4.90 -7.70
N GLY A 61 -6.54 -3.83 -7.86
CA GLY A 61 -6.30 -2.82 -6.83
C GLY A 61 -5.27 -3.19 -5.77
N LEU A 62 -4.65 -4.38 -5.82
CA LEU A 62 -3.52 -4.72 -4.95
C LEU A 62 -2.34 -3.79 -5.25
N VAL A 63 -1.68 -3.29 -4.20
CA VAL A 63 -0.50 -2.45 -4.33
C VAL A 63 0.70 -3.17 -3.74
N VAL A 64 1.75 -3.33 -4.53
CA VAL A 64 3.03 -3.92 -4.14
C VAL A 64 4.15 -2.93 -4.37
N VAL A 65 5.26 -3.11 -3.66
CA VAL A 65 6.50 -2.37 -3.92
C VAL A 65 7.47 -3.33 -4.61
N ALA A 66 8.15 -2.88 -5.66
CA ALA A 66 9.13 -3.67 -6.41
C ALA A 66 10.14 -2.77 -7.13
N THR A 67 11.22 -3.34 -7.66
CA THR A 67 12.22 -2.61 -8.45
C THR A 67 11.87 -2.58 -9.94
N SER A 68 11.00 -3.47 -10.41
CA SER A 68 10.51 -3.50 -11.79
C SER A 68 9.05 -3.97 -11.90
N PRO A 69 8.37 -3.72 -13.02
CA PRO A 69 7.03 -4.26 -13.30
C PRO A 69 6.98 -5.79 -13.23
N GLU A 70 7.99 -6.48 -13.77
CA GLU A 70 8.03 -7.95 -13.76
C GLU A 70 8.14 -8.51 -12.33
N GLU A 71 8.96 -7.87 -11.49
CA GLU A 71 9.04 -8.22 -10.07
C GLU A 71 7.73 -7.90 -9.33
N ALA A 72 7.07 -6.79 -9.67
CA ALA A 72 5.77 -6.44 -9.10
C ALA A 72 4.70 -7.49 -9.44
N GLU A 73 4.59 -7.91 -10.70
CA GLU A 73 3.65 -8.97 -11.09
C GLU A 73 3.97 -10.30 -10.38
N ALA A 74 5.24 -10.67 -10.25
CA ALA A 74 5.65 -11.85 -9.51
C ALA A 74 5.21 -11.78 -8.04
N ARG A 75 5.42 -10.65 -7.37
CA ARG A 75 4.97 -10.43 -5.99
C ARG A 75 3.45 -10.51 -5.85
N VAL A 76 2.69 -10.04 -6.84
CA VAL A 76 1.22 -10.16 -6.83
C VAL A 76 0.78 -11.61 -6.94
N ARG A 77 1.41 -12.40 -7.83
CA ARG A 77 1.14 -13.85 -7.94
C ARG A 77 1.46 -14.58 -6.63
N ASP A 78 2.62 -14.28 -6.03
CA ASP A 78 3.03 -14.85 -4.74
C ASP A 78 2.04 -14.52 -3.62
N LEU A 79 1.56 -13.27 -3.53
CA LEU A 79 0.58 -12.84 -2.52
C LEU A 79 -0.78 -13.53 -2.64
N LEU A 80 -1.13 -13.95 -3.85
CA LEU A 80 -2.40 -14.61 -4.15
C LEU A 80 -2.29 -16.14 -4.15
N ASP A 81 -1.11 -16.69 -3.85
CA ASP A 81 -0.79 -18.11 -4.03
C ASP A 81 -1.26 -18.63 -5.40
N ALA A 82 -1.06 -17.82 -6.45
CA ALA A 82 -1.60 -18.06 -7.79
C ALA A 82 -0.54 -18.60 -8.75
N ASP A 83 -0.94 -19.56 -9.58
CA ASP A 83 -0.14 -20.09 -10.68
C ASP A 83 -0.05 -19.10 -11.87
N ASP A 84 0.72 -19.47 -12.91
CA ASP A 84 0.97 -18.67 -14.12
C ASP A 84 -0.31 -18.29 -14.91
N ASP A 85 -1.45 -18.91 -14.63
CA ASP A 85 -2.74 -18.62 -15.27
C ASP A 85 -3.37 -17.29 -14.79
N LEU A 86 -2.83 -16.65 -13.73
CA LEU A 86 -3.29 -15.33 -13.29
C LEU A 86 -2.86 -14.25 -14.28
N HIS A 87 -3.84 -13.70 -15.01
CA HIS A 87 -3.61 -12.55 -15.89
C HIS A 87 -3.62 -11.26 -15.08
N VAL A 88 -2.43 -10.78 -14.73
CA VAL A 88 -2.21 -9.53 -14.01
C VAL A 88 -1.28 -8.64 -14.81
N THR A 89 -1.61 -7.35 -14.86
CA THR A 89 -0.68 -6.29 -15.27
C THR A 89 -0.51 -5.32 -14.12
N VAL A 90 0.58 -4.55 -14.14
CA VAL A 90 0.85 -3.57 -13.09
C VAL A 90 1.17 -2.19 -13.64
N ASP A 91 0.59 -1.17 -13.01
CA ASP A 91 0.86 0.23 -13.28
C ASP A 91 1.63 0.85 -12.12
N ARG A 92 2.70 1.58 -12.44
CA ARG A 92 3.46 2.33 -11.44
C ARG A 92 2.57 3.43 -10.84
N LEU A 93 2.62 3.57 -9.51
CA LEU A 93 2.04 4.69 -8.79
C LEU A 93 3.08 5.81 -8.67
N GLY A 94 2.70 7.01 -9.10
CA GLY A 94 3.58 8.19 -9.13
C GLY A 94 4.27 8.35 -10.48
#